data_AF-A0A0B5QXW8-F1
#
_entry.id   AF-A0A0B5QXW8-F1
#
_cell.length_a   1.000
_cell.length_b   1.000
_cell.length_c   1.000
_cell.angle_alpha   90.00
_cell.angle_beta   90.00
_cell.angle_gamma   90.00
#
_symmetry.space_group_name_H-M   'P 1'
#
loop_
_entity.id
_entity.type
_entity.pdbx_description
1 polymer ?
#
loop_
_entity_poly.entity_id
_entity_poly.type
_entity_poly.pdbx_seq_one_letter_code
_entity_poly.pdbx_strand_id
1 'polypeptide(L)'
;MMKLVKFYTKLFVKTPIFILSLVFSMYIFIFQLKSLNLSILEYTSVISYAIIASNLFFLVAASSILSKRSEIMEFLEKNRFKRYLIIILSGAIISVITSIMPIIIIIIFKNSSIEYSFVVKGILNFFIIWNLSNIISISIGASVGILLNRWTSLFISISIYSFFPINLFSPLLESKVLNKLFNIYSDSTTIQTNILCDEIFDISYVCDKVFVLCLILLMIILVKILLDKNKKVLGGISFLLIIFFIGDIVFINNNSIRYIHEYDVSNFDNVDYHIKSYEMNMNIGDDLKNDVSFNLDVDSNIDSITFLLDDLFKIEEIRIDGEAAKFTHEDDKVVLDYKTNEKKSINIEISYEGHIHIEDELGVATFYCNSDVMNLTNSLHWYPGLYNNSLVDYDININTSANIYSNLDVESRGNNFKVTGTASEVDLFAGQYKKVDDNGIEYIIPSTYNLEEFKTKLEKRVSSYLAKHEEEFSKDDIEVLRGKRYKKVIVGMRVNTNSYIKISNDTLLINYI
;
A
#
# COMPACT_ATOMS: atom_id res chain seq x y z
N MET A 1 -41.35 2.18 -0.08
CA MET A 1 -39.99 1.79 0.32
C MET A 1 -39.35 2.83 1.24
N MET A 2 -39.22 4.10 0.81
CA MET A 2 -38.54 5.15 1.59
C MET A 2 -39.13 5.44 2.99
N LYS A 3 -40.45 5.33 3.17
CA LYS A 3 -41.09 5.46 4.50
C LYS A 3 -40.68 4.34 5.48
N LEU A 4 -40.53 3.11 4.97
CA LEU A 4 -40.08 1.95 5.76
C LEU A 4 -38.60 2.07 6.11
N VAL A 5 -37.77 2.51 5.17
CA VAL A 5 -36.35 2.82 5.42
C VAL A 5 -36.22 3.83 6.57
N LYS A 6 -36.97 4.95 6.52
CA LYS A 6 -37.01 5.94 7.62
C LYS A 6 -37.44 5.34 8.96
N PHE A 7 -38.40 4.42 8.97
CA PHE A 7 -38.85 3.74 10.18
C PHE A 7 -37.73 2.87 10.78
N TYR A 8 -37.10 2.02 9.98
CA TYR A 8 -36.02 1.15 10.46
C TYR A 8 -34.78 1.94 10.86
N THR A 9 -34.43 3.01 10.15
CA THR A 9 -33.35 3.92 10.55
C THR A 9 -33.59 4.51 11.95
N LYS A 10 -34.81 4.97 12.24
CA LYS A 10 -35.18 5.43 13.60
C LYS A 10 -35.05 4.31 14.63
N LEU A 11 -35.36 3.07 14.25
CA LEU A 11 -35.32 1.94 15.15
C LEU A 11 -33.88 1.56 15.54
N PHE A 12 -32.92 1.60 14.61
CA PHE A 12 -31.50 1.46 14.91
C PHE A 12 -31.01 2.53 15.89
N VAL A 13 -31.27 3.81 15.60
CA VAL A 13 -30.77 4.96 16.38
C VAL A 13 -31.35 5.02 17.79
N LYS A 14 -32.58 4.53 17.99
CA LYS A 14 -33.24 4.52 19.31
C LYS A 14 -32.76 3.41 20.25
N THR A 15 -31.84 2.54 19.81
CA THR A 15 -31.30 1.50 20.70
C THR A 15 -30.25 2.07 21.65
N PRO A 16 -30.23 1.69 22.94
CA PRO A 16 -29.17 2.09 23.86
C PRO A 16 -27.77 1.70 23.37
N ILE A 17 -27.67 0.58 22.63
CA ILE A 17 -26.43 0.07 22.04
C ILE A 17 -25.86 1.05 21.01
N PHE A 18 -26.72 1.77 20.27
CA PHE A 18 -26.25 2.81 19.33
C PHE A 18 -25.50 3.93 20.05
N ILE A 19 -26.05 4.43 21.16
CA ILE A 19 -25.42 5.49 21.95
C ILE A 19 -24.11 4.98 22.55
N LEU A 20 -24.10 3.76 23.10
CA LEU A 20 -22.90 3.16 23.68
C LEU A 20 -21.79 2.95 22.63
N SER A 21 -22.16 2.48 21.43
CA SER A 21 -21.24 2.34 20.30
C SER A 21 -20.66 3.68 19.87
N LEU A 22 -21.48 4.72 19.74
CA LEU A 22 -21.02 6.07 19.39
C LEU A 22 -20.05 6.64 20.44
N VAL A 23 -20.36 6.51 21.73
CA VAL A 23 -19.49 7.00 22.81
C VAL A 23 -18.16 6.24 22.80
N PHE A 24 -18.19 4.92 22.58
CA PHE A 24 -16.99 4.11 22.51
C PHE A 24 -16.13 4.46 21.28
N SER A 25 -16.73 4.58 20.10
CA SER A 25 -16.03 5.02 18.89
C SER A 25 -15.43 6.42 19.08
N MET A 26 -16.18 7.37 19.67
CA MET A 26 -15.66 8.71 20.01
C MET A 26 -14.47 8.66 20.95
N TYR A 27 -14.55 7.83 21.99
CA TYR A 27 -13.45 7.66 22.93
C TYR A 27 -12.18 7.18 22.22
N ILE A 28 -12.29 6.17 21.34
CA ILE A 28 -11.15 5.68 20.55
C ILE A 28 -10.62 6.76 19.61
N PHE A 29 -11.51 7.45 18.89
CA PHE A 29 -11.10 8.52 17.96
C PHE A 29 -10.33 9.63 18.68
N ILE A 30 -10.76 10.02 19.88
CA ILE A 30 -10.09 11.04 20.70
C ILE A 30 -8.75 10.50 21.23
N PHE A 31 -8.73 9.26 21.71
CA PHE A 31 -7.51 8.64 22.24
C PHE A 31 -6.40 8.54 21.18
N GLN A 32 -6.79 8.29 19.92
CA GLN A 32 -5.88 8.14 18.79
C GLN A 32 -5.62 9.44 18.00
N LEU A 33 -6.03 10.61 18.48
CA LEU A 33 -5.78 11.88 17.79
C LEU A 33 -4.30 12.14 17.47
N LYS A 34 -3.38 11.59 18.28
CA LYS A 34 -1.94 11.79 18.08
C LYS A 34 -1.43 11.23 16.75
N SER A 35 -2.05 10.19 16.18
CA SER A 35 -1.61 9.66 14.88
C SER A 35 -1.91 10.63 13.72
N LEU A 36 -2.92 11.50 13.85
CA LEU A 36 -3.18 12.58 12.87
C LEU A 36 -2.08 13.65 12.84
N ASN A 37 -1.21 13.69 13.84
CA ASN A 37 0.00 14.50 13.76
C ASN A 37 1.00 13.92 12.75
N LEU A 38 0.98 12.61 12.49
CA LEU A 38 1.89 11.90 11.59
C LEU A 38 1.31 11.80 10.18
N SER A 39 0.16 11.13 10.03
CA SER A 39 -0.57 10.99 8.76
C SER A 39 -2.02 10.53 8.97
N ILE A 40 -2.85 10.63 7.93
CA ILE A 40 -4.24 10.11 7.97
C ILE A 40 -4.26 8.59 7.79
N LEU A 41 -3.30 8.03 7.05
CA LEU A 41 -3.12 6.58 6.92
C LEU A 41 -2.87 5.92 8.28
N GLU A 42 -1.96 6.48 9.08
CA GLU A 42 -1.66 6.00 10.43
C GLU A 42 -2.86 6.18 11.37
N TYR A 43 -3.67 7.22 11.18
CA TYR A 43 -4.92 7.33 11.91
C TYR A 43 -5.90 6.22 11.53
N THR A 44 -6.02 5.92 10.24
CA THR A 44 -6.93 4.89 9.70
C THR A 44 -6.53 3.48 10.14
N SER A 45 -5.24 3.18 10.22
CA SER A 45 -4.71 1.90 10.71
C SER A 45 -5.06 1.66 12.18
N VAL A 46 -4.81 2.65 13.03
CA VAL A 46 -4.94 2.49 14.49
C VAL A 46 -6.40 2.51 14.99
N ILE A 47 -7.33 3.09 14.23
CA ILE A 47 -8.76 3.13 14.59
C ILE A 47 -9.55 1.86 14.22
N SER A 48 -8.88 0.80 13.77
CA SER A 48 -9.49 -0.52 13.50
C SER A 48 -10.39 -1.02 14.64
N TYR A 49 -10.03 -0.77 15.90
CA TYR A 49 -10.86 -1.09 17.07
C TYR A 49 -12.20 -0.33 17.11
N ALA A 50 -12.22 0.94 16.68
CA ALA A 50 -13.46 1.71 16.56
C ALA A 50 -14.36 1.16 15.44
N ILE A 51 -13.74 0.70 14.33
CA ILE A 51 -14.42 0.02 13.23
C ILE A 51 -15.03 -1.29 13.72
N ILE A 52 -14.27 -2.12 14.45
CA ILE A 52 -14.75 -3.37 15.04
C ILE A 52 -15.97 -3.12 15.95
N ALA A 53 -15.91 -2.10 16.80
CA ALA A 53 -17.03 -1.75 17.67
C ALA A 53 -18.27 -1.29 16.88
N SER A 54 -18.07 -0.51 15.82
CA SER A 54 -19.16 -0.10 14.91
C SER A 54 -19.78 -1.31 14.21
N ASN A 55 -18.95 -2.18 13.65
CA ASN A 55 -19.35 -3.42 13.00
C ASN A 55 -20.19 -4.26 13.96
N LEU A 56 -19.75 -4.48 15.21
CA LEU A 56 -20.48 -5.25 16.22
C LEU A 56 -21.83 -4.63 16.56
N PHE A 57 -21.93 -3.30 16.66
CA PHE A 57 -23.23 -2.63 16.84
C PHE A 57 -24.17 -2.95 15.69
N PHE A 58 -23.72 -2.75 14.45
CA PHE A 58 -24.54 -2.98 13.28
C PHE A 58 -24.98 -4.44 13.14
N LEU A 59 -24.09 -5.38 13.44
CA LEU A 59 -24.36 -6.81 13.47
C LEU A 59 -25.47 -7.16 14.45
N VAL A 60 -25.31 -6.73 15.71
CA VAL A 60 -26.25 -7.01 16.80
C VAL A 60 -27.59 -6.35 16.54
N ALA A 61 -27.60 -5.10 16.07
CA ALA A 61 -28.81 -4.37 15.74
C ALA A 61 -29.55 -5.04 14.58
N ALA A 62 -28.89 -5.32 13.46
CA ALA A 62 -29.51 -5.97 12.31
C ALA A 62 -30.08 -7.35 12.67
N SER A 63 -29.29 -8.19 13.34
CA SER A 63 -29.70 -9.53 13.79
C SER A 63 -30.89 -9.47 14.75
N SER A 64 -30.87 -8.55 15.72
CA SER A 64 -31.95 -8.40 16.71
C SER A 64 -33.25 -7.86 16.12
N ILE A 65 -33.17 -6.91 15.18
CA ILE A 65 -34.34 -6.32 14.52
C ILE A 65 -35.04 -7.38 13.67
N LEU A 66 -34.27 -8.17 12.93
CA LEU A 66 -34.81 -9.15 11.99
C LEU A 66 -35.30 -10.44 12.65
N SER A 67 -34.61 -10.90 13.68
CA SER A 67 -34.97 -12.12 14.43
C SER A 67 -36.18 -11.92 15.36
N LYS A 68 -36.50 -10.68 15.73
CA LYS A 68 -37.72 -10.35 16.48
C LYS A 68 -38.94 -10.46 15.55
N ARG A 69 -39.67 -11.57 15.69
CA ARG A 69 -41.00 -11.75 15.10
C ARG A 69 -42.02 -10.89 15.85
N SER A 70 -42.08 -9.59 15.56
CA SER A 70 -43.13 -8.72 16.07
C SER A 70 -44.27 -8.60 15.05
N GLU A 71 -45.51 -8.69 15.52
CA GLU A 71 -46.70 -8.53 14.68
C GLU A 71 -46.70 -7.18 13.95
N ILE A 72 -46.17 -6.14 14.59
CA ILE A 72 -46.01 -4.80 14.01
C ILE A 72 -45.09 -4.84 12.77
N MET A 73 -43.98 -5.58 12.82
CA MET A 73 -43.06 -5.68 11.68
C MET A 73 -43.62 -6.54 10.54
N GLU A 74 -44.43 -7.55 10.84
CA GLU A 74 -45.13 -8.34 9.82
C GLU A 74 -46.30 -7.60 9.19
N PHE A 75 -46.96 -6.73 9.97
CA PHE A 75 -47.97 -5.80 9.46
C PHE A 75 -47.37 -4.76 8.51
N LEU A 76 -46.20 -4.21 8.84
CA LEU A 76 -45.54 -3.15 8.05
C LEU A 76 -44.99 -3.64 6.70
N GLU A 77 -44.46 -4.87 6.62
CA GLU A 77 -44.00 -5.46 5.37
C GLU A 77 -44.11 -6.99 5.42
N LYS A 78 -45.05 -7.55 4.64
CA LYS A 78 -45.29 -9.00 4.57
C LYS A 78 -44.17 -9.74 3.82
N ASN A 79 -43.52 -9.09 2.86
CA ASN A 79 -42.45 -9.73 2.10
C ASN A 79 -41.14 -9.74 2.93
N ARG A 80 -40.77 -10.94 3.42
CA ARG A 80 -39.58 -11.15 4.26
C ARG A 80 -38.28 -10.71 3.58
N PHE A 81 -38.10 -11.02 2.30
CA PHE A 81 -36.90 -10.63 1.55
C PHE A 81 -36.81 -9.11 1.35
N LYS A 82 -37.94 -8.46 1.06
CA LYS A 82 -38.00 -7.00 0.95
C LYS A 82 -37.69 -6.32 2.28
N ARG A 83 -38.19 -6.86 3.40
CA ARG A 83 -37.85 -6.40 4.75
C ARG A 83 -36.34 -6.51 5.04
N TYR A 84 -35.72 -7.62 4.64
CA TYR A 84 -34.28 -7.84 4.73
C TYR A 84 -33.48 -6.76 3.98
N LEU A 85 -33.81 -6.50 2.71
CA LEU A 85 -33.16 -5.44 1.92
C LEU A 85 -33.35 -4.05 2.52
N ILE A 86 -34.54 -3.75 3.06
CA ILE A 86 -34.80 -2.47 3.72
C ILE A 86 -33.91 -2.28 4.95
N ILE A 87 -33.68 -3.34 5.73
CA ILE A 87 -32.81 -3.28 6.91
C ILE A 87 -31.35 -3.06 6.53
N ILE A 88 -30.86 -3.74 5.49
CA ILE A 88 -29.50 -3.50 4.96
C ILE A 88 -29.36 -2.04 4.52
N LEU A 89 -30.31 -1.54 3.73
CA LEU A 89 -30.30 -0.15 3.25
C LEU A 89 -30.39 0.86 4.41
N SER A 90 -31.23 0.62 5.40
CA SER A 90 -31.33 1.46 6.60
C SER A 90 -30.03 1.48 7.39
N GLY A 91 -29.34 0.34 7.53
CA GLY A 91 -28.04 0.25 8.18
C GLY A 91 -26.96 1.00 7.39
N ALA A 92 -26.91 0.83 6.07
CA ALA A 92 -25.97 1.54 5.21
C ALA A 92 -26.09 3.06 5.32
N ILE A 93 -27.33 3.59 5.35
CA ILE A 93 -27.57 5.03 5.57
C ILE A 93 -27.00 5.49 6.92
N ILE A 94 -27.16 4.69 7.97
CA ILE A 94 -26.62 5.04 9.29
C ILE A 94 -25.09 4.97 9.27
N SER A 95 -24.49 3.99 8.59
CA SER A 95 -23.03 3.88 8.47
C SER A 95 -22.42 5.12 7.81
N VAL A 96 -23.05 5.64 6.75
CA VAL A 96 -22.67 6.89 6.10
C VAL A 96 -22.82 8.08 7.06
N ILE A 97 -23.89 8.14 7.85
CA ILE A 97 -24.08 9.22 8.82
C ILE A 97 -23.03 9.15 9.94
N THR A 98 -22.73 7.95 10.45
CA THR A 98 -21.76 7.77 11.54
C THR A 98 -20.33 7.98 11.08
N SER A 99 -20.00 7.80 9.80
CA SER A 99 -18.67 8.08 9.24
C SER A 99 -18.35 9.57 9.18
N ILE A 100 -19.36 10.44 9.12
CA ILE A 100 -19.15 11.90 9.04
C ILE A 100 -18.42 12.42 10.29
N MET A 101 -18.73 11.87 11.47
CA MET A 101 -18.15 12.31 12.74
C MET A 101 -16.61 12.15 12.78
N PRO A 102 -16.03 10.96 12.53
CA PRO A 102 -14.57 10.83 12.44
C PRO A 102 -13.97 11.62 11.29
N ILE A 103 -14.67 11.78 10.15
CA ILE A 103 -14.18 12.65 9.05
C ILE A 103 -14.04 14.10 9.51
N ILE A 104 -15.01 14.62 10.28
CA ILE A 104 -14.92 15.96 10.87
C ILE A 104 -13.71 16.05 11.82
N ILE A 105 -13.46 15.00 12.62
CA ILE A 105 -12.29 14.93 13.51
C ILE A 105 -11.00 15.00 12.69
N ILE A 106 -10.87 14.19 11.63
CA ILE A 106 -9.71 14.21 10.73
C ILE A 106 -9.49 15.62 10.18
N ILE A 107 -10.54 16.29 9.67
CA ILE A 107 -10.42 17.62 9.08
C ILE A 107 -9.99 18.68 10.11
N ILE A 108 -10.52 18.62 11.34
CA ILE A 108 -10.23 19.60 12.39
C ILE A 108 -8.83 19.41 12.99
N PHE A 109 -8.42 18.15 13.21
CA PHE A 109 -7.24 17.82 14.01
C PHE A 109 -6.04 17.33 13.19
N LYS A 110 -6.15 17.20 11.86
CA LYS A 110 -5.00 16.85 11.03
C LYS A 110 -3.86 17.86 11.20
N ASN A 111 -2.63 17.38 11.06
CA ASN A 111 -1.48 18.27 10.91
C ASN A 111 -1.66 19.19 9.68
N SER A 112 -1.37 20.47 9.87
CA SER A 112 -1.47 21.48 8.80
C SER A 112 -0.46 21.25 7.67
N SER A 113 0.66 20.57 7.96
CA SER A 113 1.70 20.23 6.99
C SER A 113 1.32 19.10 6.03
N ILE A 114 0.21 18.39 6.29
CA ILE A 114 -0.31 17.36 5.38
C ILE A 114 -0.95 18.04 4.18
N GLU A 115 -0.41 17.78 3.00
CA GLU A 115 -0.88 18.29 1.72
C GLU A 115 -2.32 17.90 1.41
N TYR A 116 -3.03 18.76 0.68
CA TYR A 116 -4.46 18.61 0.42
C TYR A 116 -4.82 17.33 -0.35
N SER A 117 -4.02 16.96 -1.36
CA SER A 117 -4.23 15.74 -2.16
C SER A 117 -4.28 14.49 -1.28
N PHE A 118 -3.31 14.34 -0.40
CA PHE A 118 -3.26 13.25 0.58
C PHE A 118 -4.43 13.32 1.57
N VAL A 119 -4.83 14.50 2.03
CA VAL A 119 -6.03 14.61 2.89
C VAL A 119 -7.28 14.05 2.22
N VAL A 120 -7.48 14.34 0.94
CA VAL A 120 -8.61 13.81 0.17
C VAL A 120 -8.49 12.29 0.02
N LYS A 121 -7.31 11.76 -0.33
CA LYS A 121 -7.06 10.32 -0.48
C LYS A 121 -7.32 9.57 0.84
N GLY A 122 -6.72 10.02 1.94
CA GLY A 122 -6.91 9.42 3.26
C GLY A 122 -8.37 9.45 3.75
N ILE A 123 -9.10 10.55 3.55
CA ILE A 123 -10.54 10.62 3.90
C ILE A 123 -11.36 9.65 3.04
N LEU A 124 -11.06 9.56 1.75
CA LEU A 124 -11.75 8.65 0.83
C LEU A 124 -11.50 7.19 1.25
N ASN A 125 -10.25 6.81 1.52
CA ASN A 125 -9.88 5.47 1.97
C ASN A 125 -10.62 5.12 3.28
N PHE A 126 -10.56 6.01 4.28
CA PHE A 126 -11.28 5.83 5.54
C PHE A 126 -12.79 5.66 5.32
N PHE A 127 -13.40 6.50 4.48
CA PHE A 127 -14.83 6.42 4.19
C PHE A 127 -15.21 5.09 3.54
N ILE A 128 -14.41 4.60 2.59
CA ILE A 128 -14.61 3.32 1.91
C ILE A 128 -14.54 2.17 2.91
N ILE A 129 -13.44 2.08 3.69
CA ILE A 129 -13.24 1.01 4.67
C ILE A 129 -14.37 1.00 5.70
N TRP A 130 -14.68 2.16 6.30
CA TRP A 130 -15.74 2.28 7.30
C TRP A 130 -17.10 1.79 6.80
N ASN A 131 -17.49 2.18 5.59
CA ASN A 131 -18.80 1.81 5.05
C ASN A 131 -18.85 0.35 4.61
N LEU A 132 -17.80 -0.15 3.95
CA LEU A 132 -17.76 -1.54 3.50
C LEU A 132 -17.75 -2.51 4.69
N SER A 133 -16.92 -2.25 5.71
CA SER A 133 -16.84 -3.08 6.92
C SER A 133 -18.18 -3.14 7.67
N ASN A 134 -18.88 -2.00 7.75
CA ASN A 134 -20.18 -1.93 8.39
C ASN A 134 -21.25 -2.63 7.54
N ILE A 135 -21.27 -2.44 6.22
CA ILE A 135 -22.27 -3.08 5.34
C ILE A 135 -22.12 -4.60 5.33
N ILE A 136 -20.89 -5.14 5.31
CA ILE A 136 -20.70 -6.59 5.42
C ILE A 136 -21.21 -7.11 6.78
N SER A 137 -20.95 -6.38 7.86
CA SER A 137 -21.45 -6.72 9.19
C SER A 137 -22.98 -6.68 9.31
N ILE A 138 -23.62 -5.63 8.76
CA ILE A 138 -25.09 -5.52 8.64
C ILE A 138 -25.64 -6.71 7.85
N SER A 139 -24.98 -7.08 6.75
CA SER A 139 -25.41 -8.15 5.86
C SER A 139 -25.30 -9.51 6.54
N ILE A 140 -24.23 -9.79 7.30
CA ILE A 140 -24.10 -11.00 8.13
C ILE A 140 -25.25 -11.05 9.15
N GLY A 141 -25.39 -10.00 9.97
CA GLY A 141 -26.41 -9.95 11.02
C GLY A 141 -27.84 -10.08 10.47
N ALA A 142 -28.15 -9.41 9.36
CA ALA A 142 -29.45 -9.48 8.71
C ALA A 142 -29.71 -10.87 8.09
N SER A 143 -28.69 -11.50 7.49
CA SER A 143 -28.82 -12.79 6.80
C SER A 143 -29.02 -13.94 7.77
N VAL A 144 -28.31 -13.93 8.90
CA VAL A 144 -28.56 -14.91 9.96
C VAL A 144 -29.89 -14.60 10.67
N GLY A 145 -30.18 -13.31 10.91
CA GLY A 145 -31.39 -12.83 11.59
C GLY A 145 -32.69 -13.18 10.89
N ILE A 146 -32.71 -13.26 9.55
CA ILE A 146 -33.91 -13.67 8.82
C ILE A 146 -34.19 -15.18 8.89
N LEU A 147 -33.13 -15.98 9.07
CA LEU A 147 -33.19 -17.44 9.03
C LEU A 147 -33.39 -18.06 10.40
N LEU A 148 -32.81 -17.46 11.44
CA LEU A 148 -32.74 -18.04 12.79
C LEU A 148 -33.49 -17.23 13.84
N ASN A 149 -33.69 -17.85 14.99
CA ASN A 149 -34.38 -17.23 16.12
C ASN A 149 -33.40 -16.39 16.97
N ARG A 150 -33.96 -15.44 17.72
CA ARG A 150 -33.29 -14.35 18.45
C ARG A 150 -31.84 -14.62 18.92
N TRP A 151 -31.65 -15.48 19.93
CA TRP A 151 -30.32 -15.67 20.53
C TRP A 151 -29.36 -16.47 19.66
N THR A 152 -29.85 -17.52 18.99
CA THR A 152 -29.01 -18.33 18.09
C THR A 152 -28.50 -17.50 16.91
N SER A 153 -29.35 -16.61 16.39
CA SER A 153 -28.94 -15.68 15.34
C SER A 153 -27.78 -14.79 15.76
N LEU A 154 -27.82 -14.26 16.99
CA LEU A 154 -26.79 -13.35 17.48
C LEU A 154 -25.44 -14.07 17.64
N PHE A 155 -25.41 -15.24 18.29
CA PHE A 155 -24.17 -16.00 18.48
C PHE A 155 -23.55 -16.42 17.15
N ILE A 156 -24.35 -16.94 16.21
CA ILE A 156 -23.85 -17.36 14.90
C ILE A 156 -23.35 -16.16 14.09
N SER A 157 -24.04 -15.02 14.14
CA SER A 157 -23.58 -13.80 13.46
C SER A 157 -22.22 -13.36 14.01
N ILE A 158 -22.03 -13.39 15.33
CA ILE A 158 -20.75 -13.04 15.98
C ILE A 158 -19.66 -14.03 15.53
N SER A 159 -19.93 -15.34 15.56
CA SER A 159 -18.96 -16.34 15.13
C SER A 159 -18.51 -16.17 13.68
N ILE A 160 -19.43 -15.88 12.76
CA ILE A 160 -19.10 -15.61 11.35
C ILE A 160 -18.25 -14.32 11.26
N TYR A 161 -18.66 -13.26 11.96
CA TYR A 161 -17.93 -12.01 11.94
C TYR A 161 -16.53 -12.11 12.56
N SER A 162 -16.34 -12.93 13.60
CA SER A 162 -15.05 -13.12 14.27
C SER A 162 -13.93 -13.58 13.34
N PHE A 163 -14.26 -14.19 12.19
CA PHE A 163 -13.28 -14.52 11.16
C PHE A 163 -12.44 -13.30 10.73
N PHE A 164 -13.07 -12.14 10.52
CA PHE A 164 -12.38 -10.92 10.04
C PHE A 164 -11.34 -10.38 11.03
N PRO A 165 -11.67 -10.04 12.29
CA PRO A 165 -10.67 -9.56 13.24
C PRO A 165 -9.64 -10.65 13.61
N ILE A 166 -9.98 -11.94 13.56
CA ILE A 166 -8.97 -12.99 13.79
C ILE A 166 -7.97 -13.01 12.62
N ASN A 167 -8.45 -13.00 11.37
CA ASN A 167 -7.59 -12.97 10.18
C ASN A 167 -6.67 -11.75 10.14
N LEU A 168 -7.15 -10.60 10.63
CA LEU A 168 -6.35 -9.38 10.78
C LEU A 168 -5.11 -9.59 11.66
N PHE A 169 -5.27 -10.20 12.84
CA PHE A 169 -4.19 -10.37 13.81
C PHE A 169 -3.36 -11.65 13.59
N SER A 170 -3.94 -12.64 12.91
CA SER A 170 -3.33 -13.92 12.63
C SER A 170 -3.87 -14.40 11.28
N PRO A 171 -3.11 -14.22 10.18
CA PRO A 171 -3.51 -14.70 8.86
C PRO A 171 -3.92 -16.18 8.93
N LEU A 172 -5.16 -16.48 8.52
CA LEU A 172 -5.75 -17.81 8.69
C LEU A 172 -5.58 -18.71 7.46
N LEU A 173 -5.22 -18.12 6.32
CA LEU A 173 -5.07 -18.82 5.04
C LEU A 173 -3.59 -18.89 4.65
N GLU A 174 -3.21 -19.93 3.90
CA GLU A 174 -1.85 -20.03 3.36
C GLU A 174 -1.59 -19.02 2.25
N SER A 175 -2.64 -18.60 1.53
CA SER A 175 -2.53 -17.63 0.43
C SER A 175 -2.50 -16.18 0.96
N LYS A 176 -1.40 -15.47 0.66
CA LYS A 176 -1.21 -14.03 0.93
C LYS A 176 -2.33 -13.19 0.31
N VAL A 177 -2.68 -13.45 -0.96
CA VAL A 177 -3.75 -12.77 -1.68
C VAL A 177 -5.09 -12.93 -0.98
N LEU A 178 -5.45 -14.15 -0.56
CA LEU A 178 -6.71 -14.36 0.15
C LEU A 178 -6.72 -13.69 1.53
N ASN A 179 -5.61 -13.74 2.26
CA ASN A 179 -5.49 -13.05 3.55
C ASN A 179 -5.75 -11.54 3.39
N LYS A 180 -5.17 -10.92 2.34
CA LYS A 180 -5.40 -9.52 1.98
C LYS A 180 -6.88 -9.26 1.65
N LEU A 181 -7.46 -10.03 0.74
CA LEU A 181 -8.88 -9.87 0.33
C LEU A 181 -9.88 -10.02 1.49
N PHE A 182 -9.55 -10.81 2.51
CA PHE A 182 -10.40 -10.97 3.70
C PHE A 182 -10.09 -9.93 4.80
N ASN A 183 -9.10 -9.06 4.61
CA ASN A 183 -8.87 -7.93 5.49
C ASN A 183 -9.83 -6.77 5.16
N ILE A 184 -10.99 -6.74 5.83
CA ILE A 184 -11.98 -5.66 5.65
C ILE A 184 -11.61 -4.34 6.36
N TYR A 185 -10.39 -4.23 6.89
CA TYR A 185 -9.87 -3.06 7.58
C TYR A 185 -8.79 -2.38 6.73
N SER A 186 -7.82 -1.72 7.35
CA SER A 186 -6.64 -1.18 6.64
C SER A 186 -5.56 -2.26 6.57
N ASP A 187 -4.88 -2.40 5.43
CA ASP A 187 -3.73 -3.31 5.29
C ASP A 187 -2.57 -2.90 6.21
N SER A 188 -2.50 -1.61 6.53
CA SER A 188 -1.56 -1.02 7.47
C SER A 188 -1.87 -1.25 8.96
N THR A 189 -2.92 -1.99 9.33
CA THR A 189 -3.37 -2.07 10.74
C THR A 189 -2.39 -2.77 11.68
N THR A 190 -1.71 -3.81 11.21
CA THR A 190 -0.85 -4.67 12.06
C THR A 190 0.65 -4.47 11.82
N ILE A 191 1.01 -3.65 10.84
CA ILE A 191 2.39 -3.48 10.37
C ILE A 191 2.70 -1.99 10.31
N GLN A 192 3.95 -1.63 10.59
CA GLN A 192 4.41 -0.26 10.39
C GLN A 192 4.48 0.02 8.89
N THR A 193 3.78 1.06 8.44
CA THR A 193 3.71 1.41 7.02
C THR A 193 4.41 2.72 6.74
N ASN A 194 4.77 2.92 5.48
CA ASN A 194 5.40 4.14 5.04
C ASN A 194 4.39 5.28 5.01
N ILE A 195 4.34 6.10 6.06
CA ILE A 195 3.42 7.25 6.14
C ILE A 195 3.70 8.35 5.10
N LEU A 196 4.84 8.29 4.40
CA LEU A 196 5.23 9.26 3.38
C LEU A 196 4.43 9.07 2.10
N CYS A 197 3.91 7.85 1.93
CA CYS A 197 2.85 7.50 1.01
C CYS A 197 1.54 7.36 1.80
N ASP A 198 0.47 7.96 1.30
CA ASP A 198 -0.88 7.61 1.78
C ASP A 198 -1.37 6.40 0.97
N GLU A 199 -2.65 6.09 1.00
CA GLU A 199 -3.20 4.97 0.24
C GLU A 199 -2.98 5.13 -1.28
N ILE A 200 -2.50 4.07 -1.94
CA ILE A 200 -2.38 3.99 -3.40
C ILE A 200 -3.65 3.33 -3.95
N PHE A 201 -4.38 4.05 -4.81
CA PHE A 201 -5.61 3.56 -5.43
C PHE A 201 -5.33 2.86 -6.76
N ASP A 202 -4.72 1.68 -6.68
CA ASP A 202 -4.41 0.83 -7.83
C ASP A 202 -5.52 -0.21 -8.12
N ILE A 203 -5.27 -1.08 -9.10
CA ILE A 203 -6.21 -2.16 -9.42
C ILE A 203 -6.34 -3.17 -8.29
N SER A 204 -5.28 -3.40 -7.51
CA SER A 204 -5.32 -4.30 -6.37
C SER A 204 -6.25 -3.79 -5.27
N TYR A 205 -6.14 -2.50 -4.93
CA TYR A 205 -7.04 -1.83 -4.00
C TYR A 205 -8.49 -1.95 -4.44
N VAL A 206 -8.79 -1.69 -5.72
CA VAL A 206 -10.15 -1.80 -6.26
C VAL A 206 -10.66 -3.24 -6.17
N CYS A 207 -9.82 -4.23 -6.53
CA CYS A 207 -10.17 -5.65 -6.44
C CYS A 207 -10.52 -6.06 -5.01
N ASP A 208 -9.76 -5.61 -4.02
CA ASP A 208 -10.03 -5.85 -2.61
C ASP A 208 -11.41 -5.30 -2.18
N LYS A 209 -11.69 -4.03 -2.49
CA LYS A 209 -12.98 -3.42 -2.12
C LYS A 209 -14.17 -4.03 -2.88
N VAL A 210 -13.98 -4.45 -4.14
CA VAL A 210 -15.00 -5.15 -4.93
C VAL A 210 -15.24 -6.58 -4.41
N PHE A 211 -14.22 -7.27 -3.93
CA PHE A 211 -14.36 -8.59 -3.32
C PHE A 211 -15.32 -8.56 -2.13
N VAL A 212 -15.18 -7.57 -1.22
CA VAL A 212 -16.09 -7.38 -0.08
C VAL A 212 -17.54 -7.15 -0.54
N LEU A 213 -17.73 -6.35 -1.60
CA LEU A 213 -19.06 -6.15 -2.21
C LEU A 213 -19.62 -7.45 -2.79
N CYS A 214 -18.79 -8.29 -3.40
CA CYS A 214 -19.21 -9.60 -3.90
C CYS A 214 -19.67 -10.52 -2.76
N LEU A 215 -18.98 -10.52 -1.61
CA LEU A 215 -19.42 -11.26 -0.41
C LEU A 215 -20.79 -10.77 0.08
N ILE A 216 -21.01 -9.45 0.11
CA ILE A 216 -22.31 -8.86 0.47
C ILE A 216 -23.42 -9.34 -0.48
N LEU A 217 -23.17 -9.27 -1.80
CA LEU A 217 -24.12 -9.72 -2.81
C LEU A 217 -24.39 -11.23 -2.72
N LEU A 218 -23.36 -12.04 -2.46
CA LEU A 218 -23.47 -13.48 -2.29
C LEU A 218 -24.43 -13.81 -1.13
N MET A 219 -24.31 -13.13 0.01
CA MET A 219 -25.23 -13.27 1.14
C MET A 219 -26.67 -12.90 0.77
N ILE A 220 -26.86 -11.78 0.06
CA ILE A 220 -28.19 -11.33 -0.38
C ILE A 220 -28.86 -12.36 -1.29
N ILE A 221 -28.11 -12.92 -2.25
CA ILE A 221 -28.62 -13.93 -3.17
C ILE A 221 -28.94 -15.23 -2.43
N LEU A 222 -28.06 -15.68 -1.53
CA LEU A 222 -28.28 -16.88 -0.74
C LEU A 222 -29.56 -16.78 0.09
N VAL A 223 -29.78 -15.66 0.77
CA VAL A 223 -31.03 -15.38 1.49
C VAL A 223 -32.24 -15.41 0.55
N LYS A 224 -32.13 -14.83 -0.64
CA LYS A 224 -33.21 -14.84 -1.64
C LYS A 224 -33.59 -16.26 -2.06
N ILE A 225 -32.61 -17.11 -2.36
CA ILE A 225 -32.82 -18.52 -2.75
C ILE A 225 -33.50 -19.31 -1.63
N LEU A 226 -33.11 -19.06 -0.38
CA LEU A 226 -33.69 -19.73 0.79
C LEU A 226 -35.15 -19.32 1.05
N LEU A 227 -35.51 -18.06 0.77
CA LEU A 227 -36.85 -17.53 1.03
C LEU A 227 -37.84 -17.70 -0.12
N ASP A 228 -37.40 -17.60 -1.38
CA ASP A 228 -38.27 -17.69 -2.56
C ASP A 228 -38.13 -19.05 -3.26
N LYS A 229 -39.16 -19.91 -3.10
CA LYS A 229 -39.17 -21.24 -3.72
C LYS A 229 -39.39 -21.22 -5.23
N ASN A 230 -39.96 -20.15 -5.79
CA ASN A 230 -40.39 -20.12 -7.20
C ASN A 230 -39.30 -19.60 -8.15
N LYS A 231 -38.29 -18.90 -7.66
CA LYS A 231 -37.20 -18.31 -8.47
C LYS A 231 -35.81 -18.87 -8.15
N LYS A 232 -35.75 -20.08 -7.60
CA LYS A 232 -34.49 -20.73 -7.18
C LYS A 232 -33.48 -20.90 -8.31
N VAL A 233 -33.93 -21.24 -9.52
CA VAL A 233 -33.06 -21.44 -10.68
C VAL A 233 -32.33 -20.15 -11.04
N LEU A 234 -33.06 -19.04 -11.19
CA LEU A 234 -32.46 -17.74 -11.50
C LEU A 234 -31.52 -17.27 -10.38
N GLY A 235 -31.90 -17.48 -9.11
CA GLY A 235 -31.04 -17.19 -7.97
C GLY A 235 -29.75 -18.02 -7.98
N GLY A 236 -29.84 -19.31 -8.29
CA GLY A 236 -28.69 -20.21 -8.43
C GLY A 236 -27.75 -19.79 -9.56
N ILE A 237 -28.28 -19.37 -10.71
CA ILE A 237 -27.48 -18.82 -11.81
C ILE A 237 -26.74 -17.56 -11.34
N SER A 238 -27.44 -16.62 -10.69
CA SER A 238 -26.79 -15.41 -10.17
C SER A 238 -25.73 -15.72 -9.10
N PHE A 239 -25.95 -16.73 -8.26
CA PHE A 239 -24.97 -17.18 -7.27
C PHE A 239 -23.69 -17.71 -7.93
N LEU A 240 -23.83 -18.56 -8.96
CA LEU A 240 -22.68 -19.08 -9.71
C LEU A 240 -21.92 -17.97 -10.45
N LEU A 241 -22.61 -16.99 -11.02
CA LEU A 241 -21.98 -15.85 -11.67
C LEU A 241 -21.13 -15.02 -10.69
N ILE A 242 -21.62 -14.80 -9.46
CA ILE A 242 -20.83 -14.10 -8.44
C ILE A 242 -19.62 -14.92 -8.01
N ILE A 243 -19.74 -16.24 -7.87
CA ILE A 243 -18.58 -17.09 -7.55
C ILE A 243 -17.53 -17.03 -8.66
N PHE A 244 -17.95 -17.10 -9.92
CA PHE A 244 -17.03 -16.96 -11.05
C PHE A 244 -16.33 -15.60 -11.02
N PHE A 245 -17.07 -14.53 -10.77
CA PHE A 245 -16.52 -13.18 -10.65
C PHE A 245 -15.56 -13.03 -9.46
N ILE A 246 -15.82 -13.69 -8.32
CA ILE A 246 -14.86 -13.76 -7.21
C ILE A 246 -13.59 -14.50 -7.64
N GLY A 247 -13.72 -15.59 -8.40
CA GLY A 247 -12.59 -16.31 -8.98
C GLY A 247 -11.73 -15.42 -9.88
N ASP A 248 -12.37 -14.63 -10.75
CA ASP A 248 -11.69 -13.65 -11.60
C ASP A 248 -10.96 -12.59 -10.78
N ILE A 249 -11.57 -12.06 -9.71
CA ILE A 249 -10.94 -11.08 -8.82
C ILE A 249 -9.68 -11.68 -8.16
N VAL A 250 -9.77 -12.91 -7.65
CA VAL A 250 -8.61 -13.59 -7.05
C VAL A 250 -7.51 -13.81 -8.09
N PHE A 251 -7.88 -14.21 -9.31
CA PHE A 251 -6.92 -14.41 -10.40
C PHE A 251 -6.24 -13.10 -10.83
N ILE A 252 -7.00 -12.01 -10.97
CA ILE A 252 -6.47 -10.68 -11.29
C ILE A 252 -5.49 -10.25 -10.19
N ASN A 253 -5.88 -10.31 -8.91
CA ASN A 253 -5.02 -9.89 -7.82
C ASN A 253 -3.73 -10.70 -7.74
N ASN A 254 -3.79 -12.01 -8.00
CA ASN A 254 -2.62 -12.88 -7.99
C ASN A 254 -1.62 -12.57 -9.11
N ASN A 255 -2.09 -11.96 -10.21
CA ASN A 255 -1.24 -11.59 -11.35
C ASN A 255 -0.87 -10.11 -11.37
N SER A 256 -1.66 -9.25 -10.70
CA SER A 256 -1.41 -7.80 -10.64
C SER A 256 -0.50 -7.41 -9.48
N ILE A 257 -0.50 -8.15 -8.38
CA ILE A 257 0.35 -7.87 -7.22
C ILE A 257 1.68 -8.60 -7.41
N ARG A 258 2.77 -7.84 -7.48
CA ARG A 258 4.11 -8.39 -7.28
C ARG A 258 4.44 -8.30 -5.80
N TYR A 259 4.91 -9.41 -5.26
CA TYR A 259 5.43 -9.45 -3.90
C TYR A 259 6.94 -9.24 -3.93
N ILE A 260 7.46 -8.66 -2.86
CA ILE A 260 8.91 -8.58 -2.63
C ILE A 260 9.49 -9.99 -2.72
N HIS A 261 10.57 -10.11 -3.46
CA HIS A 261 11.35 -11.33 -3.62
C HIS A 261 12.84 -11.00 -3.55
N GLU A 262 13.66 -12.04 -3.38
CA GLU A 262 15.11 -11.92 -3.47
C GLU A 262 15.53 -12.14 -4.91
N TYR A 263 16.42 -11.29 -5.42
CA TYR A 263 16.98 -11.44 -6.75
C TYR A 263 18.07 -12.51 -6.77
N ASP A 264 18.03 -13.37 -7.78
CA ASP A 264 19.10 -14.36 -7.99
C ASP A 264 20.33 -13.68 -8.59
N VAL A 265 21.25 -13.31 -7.73
CA VAL A 265 22.53 -12.68 -8.10
C VAL A 265 23.62 -13.71 -8.45
N SER A 266 23.28 -15.01 -8.51
CA SER A 266 24.25 -16.02 -8.92
C SER A 266 24.81 -15.72 -10.32
N ASN A 267 26.14 -15.82 -10.44
CA ASN A 267 26.93 -15.50 -11.64
C ASN A 267 27.16 -14.00 -11.94
N PHE A 268 26.77 -13.07 -11.06
CA PHE A 268 27.11 -11.64 -11.21
C PHE A 268 28.39 -11.20 -10.51
N ASP A 269 28.88 -11.97 -9.53
CA ASP A 269 30.01 -11.57 -8.67
C ASP A 269 31.37 -11.47 -9.39
N ASN A 270 31.49 -11.98 -10.62
CA ASN A 270 32.74 -11.98 -11.40
C ASN A 270 32.50 -11.74 -12.89
N VAL A 271 31.84 -10.61 -13.22
CA VAL A 271 31.71 -10.17 -14.62
C VAL A 271 32.93 -9.35 -15.04
N ASP A 272 33.46 -9.62 -16.24
CA ASP A 272 34.64 -8.93 -16.80
C ASP A 272 34.26 -7.61 -17.48
N TYR A 273 33.34 -6.86 -16.87
CA TYR A 273 32.91 -5.56 -17.35
C TYR A 273 32.36 -4.70 -16.23
N HIS A 274 32.47 -3.38 -16.40
CA HIS A 274 31.99 -2.41 -15.42
C HIS A 274 31.29 -1.22 -16.11
N ILE A 275 30.28 -0.69 -15.43
CA ILE A 275 29.52 0.47 -15.91
C ILE A 275 30.19 1.73 -15.40
N LYS A 276 30.49 2.66 -16.30
CA LYS A 276 31.14 3.94 -15.94
C LYS A 276 30.15 5.05 -15.65
N SER A 277 29.12 5.14 -16.47
CA SER A 277 28.17 6.24 -16.41
C SER A 277 26.80 5.83 -16.89
N TYR A 278 25.77 6.44 -16.30
CA TYR A 278 24.40 6.41 -16.80
C TYR A 278 23.95 7.81 -17.23
N GLU A 279 23.32 7.87 -18.39
CA GLU A 279 22.44 8.96 -18.80
C GLU A 279 21.02 8.41 -18.85
N MET A 280 20.12 8.99 -18.06
CA MET A 280 18.73 8.52 -17.97
C MET A 280 17.77 9.67 -18.29
N ASN A 281 16.70 9.35 -19.02
CA ASN A 281 15.59 10.24 -19.25
C ASN A 281 14.30 9.55 -18.81
N MET A 282 13.87 9.90 -17.61
CA MET A 282 12.75 9.30 -16.93
C MET A 282 11.51 10.17 -17.06
N ASN A 283 10.38 9.54 -17.37
CA ASN A 283 9.06 10.15 -17.29
C ASN A 283 8.20 9.36 -16.30
N ILE A 284 7.71 10.05 -15.29
CA ILE A 284 7.02 9.43 -14.15
C ILE A 284 5.59 9.98 -14.08
N GLY A 285 4.67 9.15 -14.58
CA GLY A 285 3.22 9.32 -14.46
C GLY A 285 2.65 8.23 -13.56
N ASP A 286 1.63 7.50 -14.01
CA ASP A 286 1.15 6.28 -13.32
C ASP A 286 2.11 5.09 -13.53
N ASP A 287 2.90 5.14 -14.60
CA ASP A 287 3.97 4.20 -14.91
C ASP A 287 5.32 4.94 -14.93
N LEU A 288 6.40 4.19 -14.71
CA LEU A 288 7.76 4.65 -14.95
C LEU A 288 8.15 4.30 -16.37
N LYS A 289 8.53 5.32 -17.15
CA LYS A 289 9.19 5.15 -18.45
C LYS A 289 10.60 5.66 -18.36
N ASN A 290 11.57 4.90 -18.86
CA ASN A 290 12.97 5.31 -18.84
C ASN A 290 13.66 4.96 -20.15
N ASP A 291 14.28 5.98 -20.75
CA ASP A 291 15.28 5.82 -21.79
C ASP A 291 16.64 5.97 -21.11
N VAL A 292 17.36 4.85 -20.95
CA VAL A 292 18.68 4.82 -20.31
C VAL A 292 19.76 4.51 -21.33
N SER A 293 20.85 5.26 -21.28
CA SER A 293 22.08 5.01 -21.99
C SER A 293 23.21 4.82 -20.98
N PHE A 294 24.03 3.78 -21.12
CA PHE A 294 25.17 3.60 -20.23
C PHE A 294 26.40 3.05 -20.96
N ASN A 295 27.56 3.55 -20.54
CA ASN A 295 28.85 3.13 -21.08
C ASN A 295 29.38 1.94 -20.28
N LEU A 296 29.59 0.82 -20.97
CA LEU A 296 30.14 -0.40 -20.43
C LEU A 296 31.58 -0.56 -20.90
N ASP A 297 32.51 -0.65 -19.97
CA ASP A 297 33.88 -1.04 -20.25
C ASP A 297 34.02 -2.55 -20.10
N VAL A 298 34.64 -3.19 -21.10
CA VAL A 298 34.79 -4.64 -21.20
C VAL A 298 36.27 -4.99 -21.04
N ASP A 299 36.57 -5.74 -19.97
CA ASP A 299 37.93 -6.06 -19.54
C ASP A 299 38.49 -7.31 -20.24
N SER A 300 37.61 -8.22 -20.70
CA SER A 300 37.97 -9.47 -21.38
C SER A 300 37.00 -9.83 -22.51
N ASN A 301 37.33 -10.83 -23.33
CA ASN A 301 36.39 -11.31 -24.36
C ASN A 301 35.21 -12.01 -23.70
N ILE A 302 34.01 -11.51 -23.97
CA ILE A 302 32.74 -12.04 -23.47
C ILE A 302 31.84 -12.43 -24.65
N ASP A 303 31.01 -13.45 -24.43
CA ASP A 303 30.02 -13.93 -25.40
C ASP A 303 28.60 -13.38 -25.13
N SER A 304 28.40 -12.76 -23.97
CA SER A 304 27.14 -12.16 -23.55
C SER A 304 27.36 -11.09 -22.50
N ILE A 305 26.45 -10.12 -22.45
CA ILE A 305 26.38 -9.12 -21.37
C ILE A 305 25.09 -9.35 -20.61
N THR A 306 25.19 -9.46 -19.29
CA THR A 306 24.06 -9.66 -18.39
C THR A 306 23.98 -8.54 -17.36
N PHE A 307 22.77 -8.00 -17.15
CA PHE A 307 22.45 -7.03 -16.09
C PHE A 307 21.12 -7.39 -15.43
N LEU A 308 20.92 -6.87 -14.22
CA LEU A 308 19.68 -7.02 -13.46
C LEU A 308 18.70 -5.91 -13.84
N LEU A 309 17.47 -6.29 -14.12
CA LEU A 309 16.32 -5.40 -14.33
C LEU A 309 15.05 -6.20 -14.03
N ASP A 310 14.23 -5.72 -13.11
CA ASP A 310 13.04 -6.46 -12.65
C ASP A 310 12.09 -6.80 -13.80
N ASP A 311 11.52 -8.00 -13.79
CA ASP A 311 10.57 -8.49 -14.79
C ASP A 311 9.27 -7.66 -14.87
N LEU A 312 9.05 -6.72 -13.94
CA LEU A 312 7.95 -5.76 -14.03
C LEU A 312 8.10 -4.78 -15.20
N PHE A 313 9.33 -4.58 -15.68
CA PHE A 313 9.60 -3.67 -16.79
C PHE A 313 9.49 -4.38 -18.13
N LYS A 314 8.70 -3.82 -19.03
CA LYS A 314 8.65 -4.24 -20.42
C LYS A 314 9.67 -3.43 -21.22
N ILE A 315 10.66 -4.13 -21.77
CA ILE A 315 11.67 -3.54 -22.64
C ILE A 315 11.09 -3.37 -24.06
N GLU A 316 11.13 -2.15 -24.57
CA GLU A 316 10.70 -1.83 -25.95
C GLU A 316 11.82 -2.09 -26.96
N GLU A 317 13.04 -1.63 -26.63
CA GLU A 317 14.21 -1.73 -27.51
C GLU A 317 15.51 -1.74 -26.69
N ILE A 318 16.50 -2.48 -27.17
CA ILE A 318 17.90 -2.38 -26.74
C ILE A 318 18.78 -2.11 -27.95
N ARG A 319 19.68 -1.14 -27.85
CA ARG A 319 20.72 -0.87 -28.85
C ARG A 319 22.11 -0.96 -28.24
N ILE A 320 23.06 -1.46 -29.01
CA ILE A 320 24.49 -1.43 -28.69
C ILE A 320 25.16 -0.56 -29.77
N ASP A 321 25.81 0.53 -29.37
CA ASP A 321 26.42 1.50 -30.27
C ASP A 321 25.48 2.00 -31.39
N GLY A 322 24.18 2.12 -31.08
CA GLY A 322 23.13 2.54 -32.00
C GLY A 322 22.53 1.44 -32.89
N GLU A 323 23.04 0.20 -32.83
CA GLU A 323 22.47 -0.94 -33.56
C GLU A 323 21.56 -1.79 -32.66
N ALA A 324 20.41 -2.23 -33.18
CA ALA A 324 19.47 -3.06 -32.42
C ALA A 324 20.10 -4.39 -31.99
N ALA A 325 20.01 -4.69 -30.69
CA ALA A 325 20.56 -5.90 -30.10
C ALA A 325 19.47 -6.94 -29.84
N LYS A 326 19.84 -8.22 -29.93
CA LYS A 326 18.98 -9.32 -29.47
C LYS A 326 19.19 -9.52 -27.97
N PHE A 327 18.09 -9.73 -27.27
CA PHE A 327 18.10 -9.93 -25.84
C PHE A 327 17.03 -10.92 -25.40
N THR A 328 17.23 -11.47 -24.20
CA THR A 328 16.20 -12.16 -23.41
C THR A 328 16.04 -11.43 -22.09
N HIS A 329 14.81 -11.33 -21.58
CA HIS A 329 14.49 -10.74 -20.28
C HIS A 329 13.58 -11.69 -19.52
N GLU A 330 14.16 -12.44 -18.59
CA GLU A 330 13.50 -13.47 -17.78
C GLU A 330 14.24 -13.58 -16.43
N ASP A 331 13.49 -13.86 -15.35
CA ASP A 331 14.02 -14.04 -14.00
C ASP A 331 14.85 -12.82 -13.52
N ASP A 332 14.35 -11.62 -13.79
CA ASP A 332 14.92 -10.31 -13.44
C ASP A 332 16.29 -10.03 -14.05
N LYS A 333 16.63 -10.75 -15.12
CA LYS A 333 17.91 -10.66 -15.84
C LYS A 333 17.67 -10.34 -17.29
N VAL A 334 18.45 -9.40 -17.81
CA VAL A 334 18.53 -9.13 -19.24
C VAL A 334 19.86 -9.66 -19.75
N VAL A 335 19.81 -10.55 -20.73
CA VAL A 335 20.98 -11.16 -21.37
C VAL A 335 21.05 -10.69 -22.82
N LEU A 336 22.12 -9.99 -23.17
CA LEU A 336 22.40 -9.54 -24.52
C LEU A 336 23.30 -10.54 -25.25
N ASP A 337 22.94 -10.89 -26.48
CA ASP A 337 23.82 -11.63 -27.39
C ASP A 337 24.88 -10.67 -27.94
N TYR A 338 26.07 -10.68 -27.35
CA TYR A 338 27.16 -9.77 -27.69
C TYR A 338 28.47 -10.52 -27.74
N LYS A 339 29.07 -10.59 -28.93
CA LYS A 339 30.41 -11.17 -29.13
C LYS A 339 31.42 -10.05 -29.32
N THR A 340 32.34 -9.94 -28.39
CA THR A 340 33.38 -8.91 -28.45
C THR A 340 34.26 -9.10 -29.69
N ASN A 341 34.29 -8.10 -30.58
CA ASN A 341 35.19 -8.02 -31.74
C ASN A 341 36.18 -6.83 -31.61
N GLU A 342 36.85 -6.65 -30.46
CA GLU A 342 37.94 -5.68 -30.17
C GLU A 342 37.57 -4.34 -29.47
N LYS A 343 36.30 -3.97 -29.31
CA LYS A 343 35.93 -2.74 -28.58
C LYS A 343 36.00 -2.92 -27.06
N LYS A 344 36.79 -2.06 -26.39
CA LYS A 344 36.92 -1.99 -24.93
C LYS A 344 35.81 -1.23 -24.21
N SER A 345 35.05 -0.42 -24.94
CA SER A 345 33.97 0.39 -24.39
C SER A 345 32.83 0.42 -25.39
N ILE A 346 31.61 0.18 -24.92
CA ILE A 346 30.39 0.15 -25.71
C ILE A 346 29.31 0.98 -25.03
N ASN A 347 28.45 1.61 -25.82
CA ASN A 347 27.25 2.29 -25.32
C ASN A 347 26.05 1.36 -25.46
N ILE A 348 25.32 1.14 -24.36
CA ILE A 348 24.08 0.37 -24.34
C ILE A 348 22.93 1.33 -24.07
N GLU A 349 21.94 1.35 -24.97
CA GLU A 349 20.71 2.12 -24.85
C GLU A 349 19.55 1.15 -24.62
N ILE A 350 18.71 1.42 -23.62
CA ILE A 350 17.55 0.60 -23.28
C ILE A 350 16.36 1.53 -23.07
N SER A 351 15.27 1.26 -23.77
CA SER A 351 13.98 1.92 -23.54
C SER A 351 13.01 0.92 -22.91
N TYR A 352 12.45 1.26 -21.76
CA TYR A 352 11.55 0.38 -21.03
C TYR A 352 10.48 1.14 -20.25
N GLU A 353 9.36 0.47 -19.99
CA GLU A 353 8.26 0.99 -19.19
C GLU A 353 7.74 -0.06 -18.21
N GLY A 354 7.25 0.37 -17.05
CA GLY A 354 6.69 -0.54 -16.06
C GLY A 354 5.86 0.16 -14.99
N HIS A 355 4.83 -0.54 -14.50
CA HIS A 355 4.04 -0.12 -13.36
C HIS A 355 4.69 -0.63 -12.07
N ILE A 356 5.11 0.28 -11.19
CA ILE A 356 5.81 -0.08 -9.96
C ILE A 356 4.82 -0.02 -8.79
N HIS A 357 4.39 -1.19 -8.34
CA HIS A 357 3.64 -1.41 -7.10
C HIS A 357 3.95 -2.81 -6.56
N ILE A 358 4.89 -2.87 -5.61
CA ILE A 358 5.37 -4.10 -5.00
C ILE A 358 4.96 -4.12 -3.53
N GLU A 359 4.36 -5.21 -3.08
CA GLU A 359 3.85 -5.38 -1.72
C GLU A 359 4.67 -6.36 -0.90
N ASP A 360 4.69 -6.17 0.42
CA ASP A 360 5.19 -7.18 1.34
C ASP A 360 4.21 -8.37 1.46
N GLU A 361 4.58 -9.38 2.25
CA GLU A 361 3.77 -10.60 2.41
C GLU A 361 2.36 -10.38 2.95
N LEU A 362 2.11 -9.21 3.53
CA LEU A 362 0.87 -8.85 4.19
C LEU A 362 0.09 -7.78 3.42
N GLY A 363 0.57 -7.38 2.25
CA GLY A 363 -0.10 -6.47 1.32
C GLY A 363 0.28 -5.00 1.48
N VAL A 364 1.34 -4.68 2.24
CA VAL A 364 1.79 -3.29 2.41
C VAL A 364 2.67 -2.87 1.24
N ALA A 365 2.29 -1.77 0.58
CA ALA A 365 3.07 -1.18 -0.50
C ALA A 365 4.49 -0.82 -0.04
N THR A 366 5.46 -1.36 -0.74
CA THR A 366 6.88 -1.28 -0.40
C THR A 366 7.66 -0.48 -1.41
N PHE A 367 7.63 -0.89 -2.68
CA PHE A 367 8.15 -0.09 -3.78
C PHE A 367 6.98 0.39 -4.60
N TYR A 368 6.96 1.68 -4.87
CA TYR A 368 5.87 2.30 -5.61
C TYR A 368 6.38 3.51 -6.36
N CYS A 369 5.75 3.79 -7.49
CA CYS A 369 6.03 4.96 -8.29
C CYS A 369 4.74 5.42 -8.96
N ASN A 370 4.33 6.67 -8.71
CA ASN A 370 3.30 7.34 -9.49
C ASN A 370 3.58 8.86 -9.56
N SER A 371 2.64 9.63 -10.09
CA SER A 371 2.77 11.09 -10.28
C SER A 371 2.93 11.88 -8.98
N ASP A 372 2.60 11.30 -7.82
CA ASP A 372 2.55 11.98 -6.52
C ASP A 372 3.56 11.44 -5.51
N VAL A 373 3.89 10.14 -5.58
CA VAL A 373 4.71 9.43 -4.59
C VAL A 373 5.69 8.48 -5.26
N MET A 374 6.85 8.30 -4.64
CA MET A 374 7.90 7.43 -5.13
C MET A 374 8.74 6.89 -3.98
N ASN A 375 9.03 5.59 -4.04
CA ASN A 375 10.01 4.93 -3.20
C ASN A 375 10.78 3.92 -4.05
N LEU A 376 11.80 4.41 -4.76
CA LEU A 376 12.70 3.61 -5.58
C LEU A 376 14.04 3.56 -4.89
N THR A 377 14.36 2.41 -4.30
CA THR A 377 15.66 2.20 -3.66
C THR A 377 16.44 1.13 -4.37
N ASN A 378 17.72 1.02 -4.03
CA ASN A 378 18.59 -0.03 -4.56
C ASN A 378 18.16 -1.48 -4.25
N SER A 379 17.14 -1.68 -3.41
CA SER A 379 16.56 -2.99 -3.13
C SER A 379 15.60 -3.45 -4.24
N LEU A 380 15.28 -2.60 -5.21
CA LEU A 380 14.53 -2.91 -6.43
C LEU A 380 15.44 -2.63 -7.62
N HIS A 381 15.58 -3.58 -8.55
CA HIS A 381 16.32 -3.34 -9.81
C HIS A 381 15.47 -2.55 -10.80
N TRP A 382 15.19 -1.27 -10.47
CA TRP A 382 14.38 -0.35 -11.28
C TRP A 382 15.12 0.28 -12.47
N TYR A 383 16.43 0.05 -12.54
CA TYR A 383 17.28 0.36 -13.68
C TYR A 383 18.28 -0.78 -13.94
N PRO A 384 18.77 -0.94 -15.19
CA PRO A 384 19.79 -1.90 -15.54
C PRO A 384 21.00 -1.73 -14.63
N GLY A 385 21.33 -2.75 -13.84
CA GLY A 385 22.41 -2.66 -12.86
C GLY A 385 23.29 -3.91 -12.82
N LEU A 386 24.51 -3.74 -12.32
CA LEU A 386 25.39 -4.86 -11.96
C LEU A 386 25.35 -5.08 -10.45
N TYR A 387 25.56 -6.32 -10.02
CA TYR A 387 25.71 -6.62 -8.60
C TYR A 387 27.15 -6.32 -8.14
N ASN A 388 27.52 -5.03 -8.12
CA ASN A 388 28.81 -4.58 -7.62
C ASN A 388 28.68 -3.23 -6.89
N ASN A 389 29.64 -2.92 -6.03
CA ASN A 389 29.69 -1.66 -5.29
C ASN A 389 30.57 -0.61 -6.00
N SER A 390 30.68 -0.67 -7.33
CA SER A 390 31.51 0.26 -8.08
C SER A 390 30.87 1.65 -8.13
N LEU A 391 31.68 2.70 -8.08
CA LEU A 391 31.20 4.06 -8.22
C LEU A 391 30.90 4.36 -9.70
N VAL A 392 29.71 4.90 -9.95
CA VAL A 392 29.20 5.22 -11.29
C VAL A 392 28.76 6.68 -11.33
N ASP A 393 29.03 7.35 -12.44
CA ASP A 393 28.55 8.72 -12.69
C ASP A 393 27.12 8.71 -13.23
N TYR A 394 26.22 9.47 -12.62
CA TYR A 394 24.81 9.55 -13.00
C TYR A 394 24.48 10.96 -13.53
N ASP A 395 23.79 11.00 -14.67
CA ASP A 395 23.06 12.17 -15.18
C ASP A 395 21.62 11.74 -15.51
N ILE A 396 20.68 12.05 -14.63
CA ILE A 396 19.29 11.60 -14.71
C ILE A 396 18.39 12.82 -14.86
N ASN A 397 17.68 12.89 -15.99
CA ASN A 397 16.61 13.86 -16.21
C ASN A 397 15.28 13.19 -15.86
N ILE A 398 14.50 13.78 -14.96
CA ILE A 398 13.23 13.25 -14.50
C ILE A 398 12.12 14.26 -14.76
N ASN A 399 11.11 13.88 -15.53
CA ASN A 399 9.89 14.65 -15.70
C ASN A 399 8.78 14.05 -14.83
N THR A 400 8.30 14.81 -13.84
CA THR A 400 7.24 14.39 -12.93
C THR A 400 6.53 15.58 -12.29
N SER A 401 5.32 15.38 -11.77
CA SER A 401 4.64 16.37 -10.92
C SER A 401 5.08 16.34 -9.46
N ALA A 402 5.73 15.26 -9.01
CA ALA A 402 6.16 15.12 -7.63
C ALA A 402 7.51 15.80 -7.37
N ASN A 403 7.75 16.25 -6.14
CA ASN A 403 9.07 16.72 -5.75
C ASN A 403 10.01 15.53 -5.52
N ILE A 404 11.11 15.49 -6.26
CA ILE A 404 12.11 14.42 -6.17
C ILE A 404 13.15 14.75 -5.11
N TYR A 405 13.49 13.72 -4.33
CA TYR A 405 14.62 13.69 -3.42
C TYR A 405 15.50 12.50 -3.74
N SER A 406 16.81 12.66 -3.58
CA SER A 406 17.78 11.61 -3.88
C SER A 406 18.99 11.68 -2.96
N ASN A 407 19.69 10.55 -2.82
CA ASN A 407 21.03 10.52 -2.26
C ASN A 407 22.00 11.40 -3.09
N LEU A 408 21.77 11.53 -4.40
CA LEU A 408 22.51 12.44 -5.29
C LEU A 408 22.01 13.90 -5.23
N ASP A 409 22.73 14.80 -5.88
CA ASP A 409 22.34 16.21 -5.97
C ASP A 409 21.16 16.38 -6.92
N VAL A 410 20.17 17.18 -6.50
CA VAL A 410 18.92 17.39 -7.25
C VAL A 410 18.74 18.88 -7.56
N GLU A 411 18.68 19.19 -8.84
CA GLU A 411 18.26 20.50 -9.36
C GLU A 411 16.83 20.41 -9.88
N SER A 412 16.03 21.46 -9.71
CA SER A 412 14.63 21.49 -10.17
C SER A 412 14.31 22.71 -11.02
N ARG A 413 13.52 22.50 -12.07
CA ARG A 413 12.96 23.56 -12.93
C ARG A 413 11.53 23.20 -13.32
N GLY A 414 10.59 23.53 -12.45
CA GLY A 414 9.19 23.13 -12.61
C GLY A 414 9.05 21.62 -12.41
N ASN A 415 8.43 20.95 -13.38
CA ASN A 415 8.24 19.48 -13.36
C ASN A 415 9.46 18.70 -13.86
N ASN A 416 10.55 19.38 -14.23
CA ASN A 416 11.78 18.73 -14.67
C ASN A 416 12.81 18.81 -13.55
N PHE A 417 13.36 17.66 -13.19
CA PHE A 417 14.42 17.51 -12.21
C PHE A 417 15.66 16.97 -12.90
N LYS A 418 16.81 17.46 -12.48
CA LYS A 418 18.10 16.94 -12.90
C LYS A 418 18.79 16.38 -11.68
N VAL A 419 19.06 15.07 -11.67
CA VAL A 419 19.75 14.36 -10.60
C VAL A 419 21.13 13.97 -11.09
N THR A 420 22.17 14.46 -10.43
CA THR A 420 23.56 14.25 -10.86
C THR A 420 24.49 13.89 -9.70
N GLY A 421 25.50 13.08 -9.98
CA GLY A 421 26.58 12.80 -9.04
C GLY A 421 27.17 11.41 -9.23
N THR A 422 28.14 11.08 -8.39
CA THR A 422 28.85 9.80 -8.43
C THR A 422 28.48 8.97 -7.21
N ALA A 423 27.93 7.77 -7.40
CA ALA A 423 27.55 6.86 -6.32
C ALA A 423 27.62 5.40 -6.76
N SER A 424 27.53 4.47 -5.81
CA SER A 424 27.33 3.05 -6.15
C SER A 424 25.92 2.77 -6.66
N GLU A 425 24.96 3.60 -6.27
CA GLU A 425 23.54 3.39 -6.54
C GLU A 425 22.76 4.69 -6.42
N VAL A 426 21.54 4.69 -6.95
CA VAL A 426 20.63 5.82 -6.85
C VAL A 426 19.37 5.41 -6.11
N ASP A 427 19.02 6.21 -5.12
CA ASP A 427 17.75 6.13 -4.42
C ASP A 427 16.94 7.39 -4.76
N LEU A 428 15.68 7.20 -5.16
CA LEU A 428 14.74 8.26 -5.50
C LEU A 428 13.49 8.17 -4.61
N PHE A 429 13.13 9.31 -4.04
CA PHE A 429 12.01 9.45 -3.13
C PHE A 429 11.11 10.61 -3.53
N ALA A 430 9.80 10.42 -3.38
CA ALA A 430 8.81 11.49 -3.49
C ALA A 430 7.61 11.18 -2.60
N GLY A 431 6.95 12.21 -2.10
CA GLY A 431 5.82 12.08 -1.18
C GLY A 431 5.79 13.20 -0.15
N GLN A 432 5.25 12.94 1.04
CA GLN A 432 5.07 13.96 2.09
C GLN A 432 6.37 14.32 2.82
N TYR A 433 7.30 14.93 2.12
CA TYR A 433 8.58 15.36 2.66
C TYR A 433 8.64 16.86 2.91
N LYS A 434 9.60 17.25 3.72
CA LYS A 434 10.15 18.60 3.74
C LYS A 434 11.66 18.55 3.76
N LYS A 435 12.26 19.58 3.17
CA LYS A 435 13.70 19.84 3.19
C LYS A 435 14.01 20.94 4.19
N VAL A 436 14.95 20.69 5.09
CA VAL A 436 15.42 21.67 6.09
C VAL A 436 16.93 21.56 6.24
N ASP A 437 17.65 22.67 6.08
CA ASP A 437 19.09 22.73 6.33
C ASP A 437 19.38 23.14 7.77
N ASP A 438 20.20 22.37 8.48
CA ASP A 438 20.65 22.69 9.84
C ASP A 438 22.13 22.32 10.01
N ASN A 439 22.95 23.31 10.38
CA ASN A 439 24.39 23.16 10.58
C ASN A 439 25.16 22.51 9.41
N GLY A 440 24.76 22.81 8.17
CA GLY A 440 25.38 22.26 6.96
C GLY A 440 24.96 20.82 6.62
N ILE A 441 23.94 20.30 7.31
CA ILE A 441 23.31 19.02 7.00
C ILE A 441 21.91 19.28 6.43
N GLU A 442 21.63 18.74 5.25
CA GLU A 442 20.33 18.77 4.61
C GLU A 442 19.46 17.63 5.14
N TYR A 443 18.32 17.94 5.76
CA TYR A 443 17.36 16.96 6.27
C TYR A 443 16.14 16.87 5.36
N ILE A 444 15.91 15.69 4.78
CA ILE A 444 14.72 15.32 4.02
C ILE A 444 13.92 14.35 4.88
N ILE A 445 12.90 14.87 5.56
CA ILE A 445 12.13 14.15 6.58
C ILE A 445 10.63 14.30 6.32
N PRO A 446 9.74 13.47 6.92
CA PRO A 446 8.31 13.67 6.78
C PRO A 446 7.89 15.11 7.10
N SER A 447 7.00 15.69 6.29
CA SER A 447 6.59 17.09 6.40
C SER A 447 6.03 17.43 7.79
N THR A 448 5.44 16.44 8.44
CA THR A 448 4.83 16.51 9.76
C THR A 448 5.81 16.47 10.93
N TYR A 449 7.06 16.03 10.74
CA TYR A 449 8.03 15.81 11.81
C TYR A 449 8.60 17.12 12.36
N ASN A 450 8.83 17.23 13.66
CA ASN A 450 9.63 18.33 14.21
C ASN A 450 11.12 18.01 14.11
N LEU A 451 11.94 18.93 13.57
CA LEU A 451 13.36 18.68 13.33
C LEU A 451 14.16 18.40 14.63
N GLU A 452 13.92 19.16 15.70
CA GLU A 452 14.66 18.98 16.96
C GLU A 452 14.32 17.65 17.65
N GLU A 453 13.03 17.30 17.68
CA GLU A 453 12.58 16.01 18.19
C GLU A 453 13.15 14.86 17.34
N PHE A 454 13.13 15.02 16.02
CA PHE A 454 13.69 14.07 15.08
C PHE A 454 15.19 13.86 15.31
N LYS A 455 15.99 14.92 15.39
CA LYS A 455 17.44 14.84 15.65
C LYS A 455 17.73 14.07 16.95
N THR A 456 16.99 14.38 18.01
CA THR A 456 17.13 13.69 19.31
C THR A 456 16.84 12.19 19.19
N LYS A 457 15.78 11.80 18.47
CA LYS A 457 15.43 10.39 18.25
C LYS A 457 16.44 9.69 17.33
N LEU A 458 16.89 10.37 16.28
CA LEU A 458 17.90 9.89 15.34
C LEU A 458 19.18 9.53 16.08
N GLU A 459 19.74 10.44 16.88
CA GLU A 459 20.97 10.19 17.65
C GLU A 459 20.85 8.98 18.56
N LYS A 460 19.73 8.86 19.28
CA LYS A 460 19.46 7.73 20.16
C LYS A 460 19.37 6.43 19.38
N ARG A 461 18.69 6.43 18.23
CA ARG A 461 18.52 5.24 17.38
C ARG A 461 19.83 4.82 16.72
N VAL A 462 20.59 5.75 16.14
CA VAL A 462 21.92 5.48 15.56
C VAL A 462 22.85 4.87 16.60
N SER A 463 22.92 5.48 17.79
CA SER A 463 23.76 4.96 18.88
C SER A 463 23.34 3.56 19.32
N SER A 464 22.03 3.31 19.43
CA SER A 464 21.49 2.01 19.84
C SER A 464 21.67 0.94 18.76
N TYR A 465 21.59 1.32 17.49
CA TYR A 465 21.79 0.43 16.35
C TYR A 465 23.26 0.01 16.24
N LEU A 466 24.17 0.98 16.27
CA LEU A 466 25.61 0.72 16.26
C LEU A 466 26.07 -0.16 17.42
N ALA A 467 25.48 -0.03 18.61
CA ALA A 467 25.83 -0.87 19.75
C ALA A 467 25.44 -2.36 19.58
N LYS A 468 24.54 -2.66 18.64
CA LYS A 468 24.03 -4.02 18.40
C LYS A 468 24.52 -4.65 17.10
N HIS A 469 24.88 -3.83 16.13
CA HIS A 469 25.15 -4.22 14.75
C HIS A 469 26.47 -3.62 14.25
N GLU A 470 27.46 -3.44 15.15
CA GLU A 470 28.75 -2.83 14.77
C GLU A 470 29.46 -3.64 13.68
N GLU A 471 29.28 -4.97 13.67
CA GLU A 471 29.84 -5.86 12.64
C GLU A 471 29.26 -5.68 11.23
N GLU A 472 28.12 -5.01 11.08
CA GLU A 472 27.47 -4.77 9.78
C GLU A 472 28.06 -3.58 9.02
N PHE A 473 28.92 -2.77 9.67
CA PHE A 473 29.46 -1.54 9.11
C PHE A 473 30.97 -1.62 8.92
N SER A 474 31.47 -0.92 7.89
CA SER A 474 32.90 -0.67 7.77
C SER A 474 33.37 0.26 8.90
N LYS A 475 34.68 0.26 9.19
CA LYS A 475 35.24 1.19 10.19
C LYS A 475 35.00 2.64 9.80
N ASP A 476 35.05 2.94 8.51
CA ASP A 476 34.83 4.29 7.98
C ASP A 476 33.38 4.73 8.18
N ASP A 477 32.41 3.83 7.96
CA ASP A 477 30.98 4.10 8.20
C ASP A 477 30.69 4.38 9.68
N ILE A 478 31.31 3.62 10.59
CA ILE A 478 31.18 3.83 12.03
C ILE A 478 31.72 5.22 12.43
N GLU A 479 32.85 5.64 11.86
CA GLU A 479 33.39 6.98 12.07
C GLU A 479 32.47 8.08 11.53
N VAL A 480 31.90 7.88 10.33
CA VAL A 480 30.95 8.82 9.73
C VAL A 480 29.70 8.97 10.60
N LEU A 481 29.15 7.88 11.12
CA LEU A 481 27.95 7.90 11.97
C LEU A 481 28.22 8.52 13.35
N ARG A 482 29.31 8.11 14.03
CA ARG A 482 29.66 8.66 15.36
C ARG A 482 30.08 10.12 15.27
N GLY A 483 30.79 10.49 14.20
CA GLY A 483 31.27 11.85 13.96
C GLY A 483 30.27 12.77 13.26
N LYS A 484 29.08 12.26 12.85
CA LYS A 484 28.07 12.95 12.04
C LYS A 484 28.65 13.66 10.82
N ARG A 485 29.52 12.96 10.08
CA ARG A 485 30.24 13.53 8.92
C ARG A 485 29.44 13.49 7.61
N TYR A 486 28.18 13.08 7.65
CA TYR A 486 27.26 13.09 6.50
C TYR A 486 26.77 14.52 6.23
N LYS A 487 26.47 14.84 4.96
CA LYS A 487 25.92 16.13 4.53
C LYS A 487 24.42 16.10 4.31
N LYS A 488 23.82 14.92 4.16
CA LYS A 488 22.39 14.76 3.89
C LYS A 488 21.81 13.63 4.75
N VAL A 489 20.57 13.79 5.21
CA VAL A 489 19.80 12.75 5.91
C VAL A 489 18.47 12.61 5.20
N ILE A 490 18.12 11.39 4.78
CA ILE A 490 16.82 11.11 4.14
C ILE A 490 16.12 10.00 4.89
N VAL A 491 14.88 10.26 5.31
CA VAL A 491 13.97 9.21 5.78
C VAL A 491 13.37 8.54 4.55
N GLY A 492 13.74 7.31 4.25
CA GLY A 492 13.19 6.53 3.13
C GLY A 492 12.83 5.14 3.60
N MET A 493 12.00 4.41 2.87
CA MET A 493 11.72 3.01 3.21
C MET A 493 12.57 2.08 2.36
N ARG A 494 13.46 1.35 3.02
CA ARG A 494 14.26 0.30 2.41
C ARG A 494 13.81 -1.03 2.98
N VAL A 495 13.44 -1.95 2.09
CA VAL A 495 13.01 -3.30 2.47
C VAL A 495 14.12 -4.29 2.13
N ASN A 496 14.14 -5.40 2.86
CA ASN A 496 15.18 -6.45 2.85
C ASN A 496 16.54 -6.09 3.45
N THR A 497 16.62 -5.07 4.30
CA THR A 497 17.78 -4.92 5.17
C THR A 497 17.37 -4.94 6.63
N ASN A 498 17.91 -5.88 7.41
CA ASN A 498 17.92 -5.79 8.88
C ASN A 498 18.52 -4.45 9.35
N SER A 499 19.28 -3.79 8.46
CA SER A 499 19.79 -2.44 8.65
C SER A 499 18.73 -1.36 8.60
N TYR A 500 18.52 -0.78 9.78
CA TYR A 500 17.75 0.43 10.02
C TYR A 500 18.37 1.68 9.36
N ILE A 501 19.68 1.63 9.10
CA ILE A 501 20.53 2.74 8.65
C ILE A 501 21.40 2.25 7.51
N LYS A 502 21.59 3.11 6.50
CA LYS A 502 22.56 2.92 5.41
C LYS A 502 23.30 4.24 5.17
N ILE A 503 24.59 4.15 4.89
CA ILE A 503 25.36 5.27 4.36
C ILE A 503 25.54 5.02 2.86
N SER A 504 25.17 6.02 2.06
CA SER A 504 25.45 6.08 0.63
C SER A 504 26.19 7.39 0.37
N ASN A 505 27.50 7.29 0.14
CA ASN A 505 28.43 8.43 0.09
C ASN A 505 28.36 9.32 1.34
N ASP A 506 27.92 10.57 1.21
CA ASP A 506 27.72 11.53 2.30
C ASP A 506 26.23 11.66 2.70
N THR A 507 25.39 10.73 2.26
CA THR A 507 23.98 10.65 2.63
C THR A 507 23.73 9.54 3.64
N LEU A 508 23.09 9.89 4.75
CA LEU A 508 22.53 8.96 5.73
C LEU A 508 21.07 8.64 5.36
N LEU A 509 20.82 7.42 4.90
CA LEU A 509 19.48 6.92 4.68
C LEU A 509 19.01 6.16 5.93
N ILE A 510 17.79 6.45 6.37
CA ILE A 510 17.21 5.83 7.56
C ILE A 510 15.79 5.36 7.29
N ASN A 511 15.48 4.18 7.83
CA ASN A 511 14.12 3.70 7.94
C ASN A 511 13.39 4.46 9.07
N TYR A 512 12.05 4.44 9.04
CA TYR A 512 11.13 5.21 9.90
C TYR A 512 11.57 5.38 11.39
N ILE A 513 11.59 6.62 11.93
CA ILE A 513 11.97 6.98 13.32
C ILE A 513 10.77 7.15 14.26
#